data_AF-A0A7V9UMI3-F1
#
_entry.id   AF-A0A7V9UMI3-F1
#
_cell.length_a   1.000
_cell.length_b   1.000
_cell.length_c   1.000
_cell.angle_alpha   90.00
_cell.angle_beta   90.00
_cell.angle_gamma   90.00
#
_symmetry.space_group_name_H-M   'P 1'
#
loop_
_entity.id
_entity.type
_entity.pdbx_description
1 polymer ?
#
loop_
_entity_poly.entity_id
_entity_poly.type
_entity_poly.pdbx_seq_one_letter_code
_entity_poly.pdbx_strand_id
1 'polypeptide(L)'
;MSSHNRFSSIARRAVALLSVWTLLVGALSFGVSAQTSQKAQRLSEEQRILHALNRLGFGARPGDVEKVRSMGLERYIEQQLFPDKITDAVAEAKVKNLPALQLSTGELFAKYPQPGALLRIMERRGQVPAELAPIVAARKKGQAAQNAPNAPGMDDDGDVMMKPEGMGKEDDAQQNNNGARRAFRDYLAKNGLRAPQQLTAELQASRILRAVYSERQLQEVMVDFWTNHFNVFAGKAADRWLLIAYDRDTIRPNTFAKFYDLLKATAESPAMLFFLDNFQSVSPNANMNG
;
A
#
# COMPACT_ATOMS: atom_id res chain seq x y z
N MET A 1 63.22 36.51 -67.63
CA MET A 1 61.89 35.88 -67.71
C MET A 1 61.13 36.22 -66.43
N SER A 2 59.98 36.88 -66.59
CA SER A 2 58.93 37.17 -65.61
C SER A 2 59.27 37.85 -64.28
N SER A 3 59.10 39.17 -64.26
CA SER A 3 58.71 39.96 -63.09
C SER A 3 57.79 41.06 -63.59
N HIS A 4 56.49 41.01 -63.27
CA HIS A 4 55.68 42.19 -62.97
C HIS A 4 54.28 41.81 -62.45
N ASN A 5 53.96 42.43 -61.31
CA ASN A 5 52.68 43.02 -60.92
C ASN A 5 51.41 42.19 -61.02
N ARG A 6 50.81 41.89 -59.86
CA ARG A 6 49.42 42.26 -59.55
C ARG A 6 49.27 42.66 -58.08
N PHE A 7 49.52 43.94 -57.82
CA PHE A 7 48.79 44.70 -56.80
C PHE A 7 47.28 44.51 -57.04
N SER A 8 46.51 44.16 -56.00
CA SER A 8 45.03 44.33 -55.85
C SER A 8 44.25 43.15 -55.22
N SER A 9 44.82 42.43 -54.24
CA SER A 9 43.99 41.53 -53.39
C SER A 9 44.11 41.72 -51.88
N ILE A 10 45.00 42.60 -51.41
CA ILE A 10 45.32 42.71 -49.97
C ILE A 10 44.45 43.77 -49.24
N ALA A 11 43.91 44.77 -49.95
CA ALA A 11 43.18 45.88 -49.29
C ALA A 11 41.71 45.59 -48.95
N ARG A 12 41.09 44.52 -49.47
CA ARG A 12 39.68 44.16 -49.15
C ARG A 12 39.52 43.12 -48.04
N ARG A 13 40.62 42.53 -47.54
CA ARG A 13 40.60 41.61 -46.39
C ARG A 13 41.05 42.26 -45.08
N ALA A 14 41.49 43.51 -45.11
CA ALA A 14 42.05 44.22 -43.94
C ALA A 14 41.03 45.05 -43.14
N VAL A 15 39.76 45.16 -43.57
CA VAL A 15 38.74 45.97 -42.85
C VAL A 15 37.67 45.11 -42.14
N ALA A 16 37.67 43.79 -42.34
CA ALA A 16 36.71 42.88 -41.69
C ALA A 16 37.26 42.19 -40.41
N LEU A 17 38.47 42.54 -39.95
CA LEU A 17 39.10 41.93 -38.76
C LEU A 17 39.51 42.93 -37.67
N LEU A 18 39.04 44.18 -37.75
CA LEU A 18 39.25 45.21 -36.73
C LEU A 18 37.94 45.82 -36.19
N SER A 19 36.79 45.21 -36.48
CA SER A 19 35.48 45.53 -35.92
C SER A 19 34.85 44.37 -35.14
N VAL A 20 35.62 43.31 -34.85
CA VAL A 20 35.22 42.20 -33.98
C VAL A 20 35.95 42.24 -32.62
N TRP A 21 37.01 43.03 -32.49
CA TRP A 21 37.75 43.18 -31.23
C TRP A 21 37.26 44.31 -30.30
N THR A 22 36.32 45.15 -30.74
CA THR A 22 35.61 46.10 -29.87
C THR A 22 34.22 45.63 -29.45
N LEU A 23 33.77 44.46 -29.93
CA LEU A 23 32.57 43.76 -29.49
C LEU A 23 32.88 42.49 -28.65
N LEU A 24 34.14 42.27 -28.31
CA LEU A 24 34.60 41.19 -27.41
C LEU A 24 35.22 41.69 -26.09
N VAL A 25 35.08 42.99 -25.78
CA VAL A 25 35.39 43.55 -24.45
C VAL A 25 34.13 43.90 -23.66
N GLY A 26 32.95 43.91 -24.30
CA GLY A 26 31.66 44.22 -23.68
C GLY A 26 30.89 43.04 -23.06
N ALA A 27 31.41 41.80 -23.14
CA ALA A 27 30.69 40.59 -22.71
C ALA A 27 31.37 39.84 -21.54
N LEU A 28 32.22 40.51 -20.76
CA LEU A 28 32.84 39.96 -19.54
C LEU A 28 32.28 40.55 -18.24
N SER A 29 31.14 41.26 -18.31
CA SER A 29 30.41 41.78 -17.15
C SER A 29 29.11 41.01 -16.87
N PHE A 30 28.99 39.76 -17.34
CA PHE A 30 28.03 38.84 -16.74
C PHE A 30 28.64 38.37 -15.44
N GLY A 31 28.19 38.98 -14.35
CA GLY A 31 28.63 38.67 -13.01
C GLY A 31 28.76 37.17 -12.84
N VAL A 32 29.96 36.76 -12.41
CA VAL A 32 30.06 35.65 -11.47
C VAL A 32 29.15 36.06 -10.33
N SER A 33 27.88 35.65 -10.40
CA SER A 33 27.05 35.59 -9.22
C SER A 33 27.84 34.66 -8.33
N ALA A 34 28.56 35.25 -7.38
CA ALA A 34 29.08 34.51 -6.26
C ALA A 34 27.84 33.80 -5.74
N GLN A 35 27.76 32.49 -6.04
CA GLN A 35 26.86 31.57 -5.38
C GLN A 35 27.26 31.73 -3.92
N THR A 36 26.64 32.68 -3.26
CA THR A 36 26.70 32.83 -1.83
C THR A 36 26.19 31.49 -1.39
N SER A 37 27.11 30.64 -0.94
CA SER A 37 26.77 29.44 -0.20
C SER A 37 25.87 29.96 0.90
N GLN A 38 24.56 29.86 0.69
CA GLN A 38 23.56 30.19 1.68
C GLN A 38 23.91 29.26 2.81
N LYS A 39 24.63 29.80 3.80
CA LYS A 39 25.07 29.08 4.98
C LYS A 39 23.78 28.48 5.54
N ALA A 40 23.59 27.17 5.35
CA ALA A 40 22.30 26.52 5.53
C ALA A 40 21.71 27.01 6.85
N GLN A 41 20.62 27.77 6.77
CA GLN A 41 20.10 28.48 7.92
C GLN A 41 19.71 27.42 8.94
N ARG A 42 20.38 27.42 10.10
CA ARG A 42 20.12 26.42 11.13
C ARG A 42 18.65 26.54 11.55
N LEU A 43 17.93 25.43 11.46
CA LEU A 43 16.52 25.37 11.83
C LEU A 43 16.33 25.83 13.28
N SER A 44 15.28 26.61 13.54
CA SER A 44 14.84 26.92 14.89
C SER A 44 14.48 25.64 15.64
N GLU A 45 14.40 25.70 16.97
CA GLU A 45 13.98 24.55 17.78
C GLU A 45 12.61 24.02 17.35
N GLU A 46 11.63 24.90 17.18
CA GLU A 46 10.30 24.55 16.70
C GLU A 46 10.32 23.92 15.30
N GLN A 47 11.13 24.46 14.38
CA GLN A 47 11.31 23.87 13.04
C GLN A 47 11.92 22.47 13.11
N ARG A 48 12.88 22.23 14.02
CA ARG A 48 13.48 20.90 14.23
C ARG A 48 12.46 19.92 14.82
N ILE A 49 11.64 20.36 15.78
CA ILE A 49 10.55 19.57 16.36
C ILE A 49 9.53 19.18 15.29
N LEU A 50 9.04 20.16 14.53
CA LEU A 50 8.10 19.92 13.43
C LEU A 50 8.71 18.98 12.37
N HIS A 51 9.98 19.17 12.03
CA HIS A 51 10.67 18.28 11.09
C HIS A 51 10.71 16.84 11.62
N ALA A 52 11.08 16.65 12.88
CA ALA A 52 11.12 15.31 13.48
C ALA A 52 9.72 14.67 13.55
N LEU A 53 8.68 15.40 13.95
CA LEU A 53 7.29 14.91 13.97
C LEU A 53 6.80 14.47 12.57
N ASN A 54 7.18 15.21 11.53
CA ASN A 54 6.85 14.87 10.14
C ASN A 54 7.67 13.71 9.56
N ARG A 55 8.87 13.46 10.09
CA ARG A 55 9.78 12.41 9.57
C ARG A 55 9.72 11.11 10.35
N LEU A 56 9.36 11.18 11.64
CA LEU A 56 9.27 10.03 12.54
C LEU A 56 7.80 9.68 12.85
N GLY A 57 6.85 10.26 12.14
CA GLY A 57 5.42 10.06 12.37
C GLY A 57 4.59 10.57 11.21
N PHE A 58 3.27 10.62 11.41
CA PHE A 58 2.32 11.12 10.41
C PHE A 58 2.18 12.65 10.42
N GLY A 59 3.07 13.34 11.12
CA GLY A 59 3.07 14.78 11.32
C GLY A 59 2.62 15.20 12.72
N ALA A 60 2.71 16.51 12.99
CA ALA A 60 2.39 17.07 14.30
C ALA A 60 0.87 17.12 14.53
N ARG A 61 0.41 16.48 15.62
CA ARG A 61 -0.97 16.60 16.12
C ARG A 61 -1.07 17.81 17.07
N PRO A 62 -2.29 18.29 17.37
CA PRO A 62 -2.47 19.35 18.35
C PRO A 62 -1.80 19.03 19.69
N GLY A 63 -0.87 19.89 20.12
CA GLY A 63 -0.11 19.73 21.37
C GLY A 63 1.17 18.90 21.27
N ASP A 64 1.47 18.25 20.14
CA ASP A 64 2.70 17.45 20.00
C ASP A 64 3.96 18.34 20.06
N VAL A 65 3.92 19.54 19.47
CA VAL A 65 5.07 20.46 19.48
C VAL A 65 5.40 20.88 20.90
N GLU A 66 4.40 21.27 21.68
CA GLU A 66 4.54 21.64 23.09
C GLU A 66 5.05 20.48 23.92
N LYS A 67 4.51 19.28 23.67
CA LYS A 67 4.94 18.04 24.34
C LYS A 67 6.42 17.77 24.07
N VAL A 68 6.84 17.75 22.81
CA VAL A 68 8.25 17.51 22.44
C VAL A 68 9.16 18.62 23.00
N ARG A 69 8.74 19.88 22.94
CA ARG A 69 9.47 21.02 23.52
C ARG A 69 9.68 20.82 25.03
N SER A 70 8.66 20.34 25.75
CA SER A 70 8.75 20.11 27.20
C SER A 70 9.66 18.94 27.60
N MET A 71 9.71 17.87 26.80
CA MET A 71 10.51 16.68 27.10
C MET A 71 11.91 16.71 26.51
N GLY A 72 12.15 17.57 25.52
CA GLY A 72 13.35 17.63 24.70
C GLY A 72 13.26 16.75 23.44
N LEU A 73 13.77 17.27 22.32
CA LEU A 73 13.72 16.61 21.01
C LEU A 73 14.48 15.28 21.02
N GLU A 74 15.68 15.25 21.60
CA GLU A 74 16.54 14.06 21.64
C GLU A 74 15.86 12.93 22.40
N ARG A 75 15.20 13.25 23.52
CA ARG A 75 14.44 12.28 24.31
C ARG A 75 13.22 11.76 23.55
N TYR A 76 12.54 12.62 22.79
CA TYR A 76 11.44 12.19 21.92
C TYR A 76 11.92 11.18 20.87
N ILE A 77 13.02 11.50 20.17
CA ILE A 77 13.61 10.61 19.16
C ILE A 77 14.00 9.26 19.77
N GLU A 78 14.67 9.29 20.93
CA GLU A 78 15.05 8.06 21.63
C GLU A 78 13.83 7.20 22.00
N GLN A 79 12.75 7.81 22.50
CA GLN A 79 11.52 7.06 22.80
C GLN A 79 10.95 6.37 21.56
N GLN A 80 10.93 7.06 20.41
CA GLN A 80 10.39 6.50 19.16
C GLN A 80 11.18 5.28 18.66
N LEU A 81 12.47 5.20 18.96
CA LEU A 81 13.33 4.04 18.61
C LEU A 81 13.08 2.82 19.52
N PHE A 82 12.42 3.01 20.66
CA PHE A 82 12.11 1.95 21.62
C PHE A 82 10.61 1.95 21.96
N PRO A 83 9.74 1.53 21.02
CA PRO A 83 8.28 1.63 21.18
C PRO A 83 7.73 0.86 22.39
N ASP A 84 8.40 -0.22 22.80
CA ASP A 84 8.01 -1.01 23.98
C ASP A 84 8.10 -0.21 25.30
N LYS A 85 8.87 0.89 25.31
CA LYS A 85 8.96 1.82 26.44
C LYS A 85 7.84 2.87 26.44
N ILE A 86 7.06 2.96 25.36
CA ILE A 86 5.96 3.91 25.22
C ILE A 86 4.65 3.19 25.57
N THR A 87 3.90 3.72 26.53
CA THR A 87 2.54 3.26 26.83
C THR A 87 1.60 3.72 25.72
N ASP A 88 0.80 2.80 25.17
CA ASP A 88 -0.09 3.09 24.04
C ASP A 88 -1.57 2.79 24.33
N ALA A 89 -1.96 2.92 25.60
CA ALA A 89 -3.27 2.53 26.11
C ALA A 89 -4.45 3.18 25.37
N VAL A 90 -4.30 4.43 24.90
CA VAL A 90 -5.36 5.12 24.16
C VAL A 90 -5.59 4.47 22.79
N ALA A 91 -4.53 4.22 22.02
CA ALA A 91 -4.65 3.56 20.73
C ALA A 91 -5.14 2.12 20.89
N GLU A 92 -4.63 1.39 21.88
CA GLU A 92 -5.10 0.05 22.26
C GLU A 92 -6.60 0.03 22.56
N ALA A 93 -7.10 0.99 23.36
CA ALA A 93 -8.52 1.12 23.65
C ALA A 93 -9.35 1.43 22.39
N LYS A 94 -8.83 2.25 21.46
CA LYS A 94 -9.53 2.58 20.21
C LYS A 94 -9.63 1.37 19.28
N VAL A 95 -8.54 0.63 19.08
CA VAL A 95 -8.53 -0.54 18.20
C VAL A 95 -9.25 -1.74 18.81
N LYS A 96 -9.48 -1.76 20.13
CA LYS A 96 -10.20 -2.85 20.81
C LYS A 96 -11.61 -3.07 20.24
N ASN A 97 -12.21 -2.04 19.64
CA ASN A 97 -13.53 -2.10 19.01
C ASN A 97 -13.52 -2.69 17.59
N LEU A 98 -12.36 -3.15 17.09
CA LEU A 98 -12.17 -3.81 15.80
C LEU A 98 -11.90 -5.30 16.05
N PRO A 99 -12.97 -6.13 16.21
CA PRO A 99 -12.84 -7.49 16.70
C PRO A 99 -11.99 -8.39 15.80
N ALA A 100 -11.93 -8.17 14.48
CA ALA A 100 -11.13 -8.99 13.57
C ALA A 100 -9.66 -9.05 14.00
N LEU A 101 -9.11 -7.94 14.50
CA LEU A 101 -7.70 -7.84 14.89
C LEU A 101 -7.32 -8.77 16.06
N GLN A 102 -8.31 -9.18 16.86
CA GLN A 102 -8.11 -10.02 18.05
C GLN A 102 -8.34 -11.50 17.78
N LEU A 103 -8.81 -11.86 16.58
CA LEU A 103 -9.13 -13.24 16.24
C LEU A 103 -7.89 -13.96 15.71
N SER A 104 -7.78 -15.24 16.01
CA SER A 104 -6.88 -16.14 15.30
C SER A 104 -7.34 -16.34 13.85
N THR A 105 -6.43 -16.77 12.97
CA THR A 105 -6.76 -17.09 11.58
C THR A 105 -7.93 -18.08 11.48
N GLY A 106 -7.95 -19.12 12.32
CA GLY A 106 -9.05 -20.09 12.35
C GLY A 106 -10.40 -19.47 12.72
N GLU A 107 -10.42 -18.59 13.72
CA GLU A 107 -11.62 -17.85 14.10
C GLU A 107 -12.08 -16.87 13.02
N LEU A 108 -11.15 -16.25 12.29
CA LEU A 108 -11.47 -15.41 11.14
C LEU A 108 -12.19 -16.22 10.06
N PHE A 109 -11.70 -17.41 9.72
CA PHE A 109 -12.37 -18.29 8.76
C PHE A 109 -13.76 -18.73 9.23
N ALA A 110 -13.92 -19.00 10.54
CA ALA A 110 -15.19 -19.40 11.12
C ALA A 110 -16.22 -18.25 11.15
N LYS A 111 -15.81 -17.05 11.59
CA LYS A 111 -16.72 -15.89 11.76
C LYS A 111 -16.93 -15.10 10.48
N TYR A 112 -16.00 -15.15 9.53
CA TYR A 112 -16.05 -14.41 8.27
C TYR A 112 -16.01 -15.39 7.10
N PRO A 113 -17.05 -16.20 6.86
CA PRO A 113 -16.97 -17.27 5.88
C PRO A 113 -16.85 -16.74 4.45
N GLN A 114 -16.14 -17.48 3.58
CA GLN A 114 -16.16 -17.23 2.15
C GLN A 114 -17.58 -17.41 1.59
N PRO A 115 -18.18 -16.38 0.94
CA PRO A 115 -19.58 -16.45 0.52
C PRO A 115 -19.90 -17.62 -0.41
N GLY A 116 -19.04 -17.85 -1.41
CA GLY A 116 -19.20 -18.96 -2.33
C GLY A 116 -19.08 -20.33 -1.66
N ALA A 117 -18.17 -20.48 -0.69
CA ALA A 117 -18.00 -21.73 0.05
C ALA A 117 -19.20 -22.01 0.98
N LEU A 118 -19.66 -20.99 1.69
CA LEU A 118 -20.83 -21.09 2.56
C LEU A 118 -22.08 -21.52 1.78
N LEU A 119 -22.35 -20.87 0.64
CA LEU A 119 -23.47 -21.23 -0.22
C LEU A 119 -23.36 -22.66 -0.74
N ARG A 120 -22.17 -23.12 -1.15
CA ARG A 120 -21.95 -24.52 -1.56
C ARG A 120 -22.25 -25.51 -0.43
N ILE A 121 -21.84 -25.21 0.79
CA ILE A 121 -22.09 -26.06 1.95
C ILE A 121 -23.60 -26.14 2.23
N MET A 122 -24.31 -25.01 2.19
CA MET A 122 -25.77 -24.98 2.35
C MET A 122 -26.49 -25.79 1.28
N GLU A 123 -26.09 -25.65 0.02
CA GLU A 123 -26.66 -26.40 -1.09
C GLU A 123 -26.45 -27.91 -0.90
N ARG A 124 -25.24 -28.34 -0.55
CA ARG A 124 -24.94 -29.76 -0.28
C ARG A 124 -25.73 -30.33 0.88
N ARG A 125 -26.06 -29.50 1.88
CA ARG A 125 -26.86 -29.88 3.05
C ARG A 125 -28.37 -29.75 2.82
N GLY A 126 -28.82 -29.21 1.68
CA GLY A 126 -30.24 -28.91 1.45
C GLY A 126 -30.79 -27.82 2.38
N GLN A 127 -29.93 -26.93 2.90
CA GLN A 127 -30.26 -25.93 3.92
C GLN A 127 -30.16 -24.49 3.38
N VAL A 128 -30.46 -24.27 2.10
CA VAL A 128 -30.47 -22.92 1.52
C VAL A 128 -31.79 -22.23 1.90
N PRO A 129 -31.76 -21.13 2.68
CA PRO A 129 -32.97 -20.34 2.95
C PRO A 129 -33.56 -19.81 1.65
N ALA A 130 -34.89 -19.67 1.60
CA ALA A 130 -35.60 -19.22 0.39
C ALA A 130 -35.09 -17.85 -0.11
N GLU A 131 -34.71 -16.97 0.81
CA GLU A 131 -34.20 -15.63 0.51
C GLU A 131 -32.82 -15.66 -0.16
N LEU A 132 -32.06 -16.75 -0.05
CA LEU A 132 -30.74 -16.91 -0.68
C LEU A 132 -30.79 -17.64 -2.03
N ALA A 133 -31.93 -18.22 -2.40
CA ALA A 133 -32.11 -18.94 -3.67
C ALA A 133 -31.70 -18.10 -4.91
N PRO A 134 -32.03 -16.79 -5.00
CA PRO A 134 -31.60 -15.95 -6.13
C PRO A 134 -30.07 -15.87 -6.26
N ILE A 135 -29.34 -15.79 -5.14
CA ILE A 135 -27.87 -15.71 -5.13
C ILE A 135 -27.26 -17.01 -5.62
N VAL A 136 -27.80 -18.14 -5.17
CA VAL A 136 -27.37 -19.47 -5.58
C VAL A 136 -27.57 -19.66 -7.08
N ALA A 137 -28.74 -19.26 -7.61
CA ALA A 137 -29.03 -19.32 -9.04
C ALA A 137 -28.09 -18.41 -9.86
N ALA A 138 -27.86 -17.18 -9.42
CA ALA A 138 -26.93 -16.25 -10.06
C ALA A 138 -25.49 -16.80 -10.09
N ARG A 139 -25.04 -17.39 -8.98
CA ARG A 139 -23.71 -18.04 -8.87
C ARG A 139 -23.55 -19.17 -9.87
N LYS A 140 -24.54 -20.07 -9.98
CA LYS A 140 -24.51 -21.19 -10.94
C LYS A 140 -24.43 -20.69 -12.38
N LYS A 141 -25.20 -19.65 -12.72
CA LYS A 141 -25.16 -19.01 -14.04
C LYS A 141 -23.78 -18.40 -14.35
N GLY A 142 -23.17 -17.72 -13.37
CA GLY A 142 -21.82 -17.16 -13.50
C GLY A 142 -20.73 -18.22 -13.67
N GLN A 143 -20.79 -19.32 -12.92
CA GLN A 143 -19.85 -20.44 -13.05
C GLN A 143 -19.97 -21.16 -14.40
N ALA A 144 -21.19 -21.34 -14.91
CA ALA A 144 -21.41 -21.91 -16.23
C ALA A 144 -20.82 -21.02 -17.35
N ALA A 145 -20.85 -19.69 -17.17
CA ALA A 145 -20.24 -18.75 -18.11
C ALA A 145 -18.70 -18.74 -18.04
N GLN A 146 -18.11 -18.91 -16.84
CA GLN A 146 -16.65 -19.00 -16.65
C GLN A 146 -16.05 -20.30 -17.16
N ASN A 147 -16.80 -21.41 -17.13
CA ASN A 147 -16.33 -22.70 -17.63
C ASN A 147 -16.58 -22.88 -19.15
N ALA A 148 -17.00 -21.84 -19.86
CA ALA A 148 -17.23 -21.90 -21.30
C ALA A 148 -15.90 -21.99 -22.07
N PRO A 149 -15.82 -22.71 -23.21
CA PRO A 149 -14.57 -22.98 -23.93
C PRO A 149 -13.75 -21.74 -24.37
N ASN A 150 -14.37 -20.56 -24.41
CA ASN A 150 -13.76 -19.28 -24.76
C ASN A 150 -13.85 -18.24 -23.62
N ALA A 151 -13.90 -18.68 -22.35
CA ALA A 151 -13.82 -17.73 -21.24
C ALA A 151 -12.45 -17.03 -21.27
N PRO A 152 -12.38 -15.68 -21.19
CA PRO A 152 -11.11 -15.00 -21.05
C PRO A 152 -10.39 -15.55 -19.82
N GLY A 153 -9.15 -15.99 -20.00
CA GLY A 153 -8.32 -16.46 -18.92
C GLY A 153 -8.30 -15.42 -17.81
N MET A 154 -8.66 -15.83 -16.60
CA MET A 154 -8.35 -15.05 -15.42
C MET A 154 -6.86 -15.28 -15.16
N ASP A 155 -6.04 -14.44 -15.78
CA ASP A 155 -4.67 -14.25 -15.33
C ASP A 155 -4.80 -13.77 -13.86
N ASP A 156 -4.33 -14.58 -12.91
CA ASP A 156 -4.38 -14.29 -11.46
C ASP A 156 -3.42 -13.14 -11.07
N ASP A 157 -2.78 -12.54 -12.08
CA ASP A 157 -1.90 -11.40 -12.00
C ASP A 157 -2.72 -10.11 -11.97
N GLY A 158 -3.40 -9.84 -10.85
CA GLY A 158 -3.64 -8.49 -10.30
C GLY A 158 -4.12 -7.33 -11.20
N ASP A 159 -4.50 -7.53 -12.46
CA ASP A 159 -4.67 -6.46 -13.42
C ASP A 159 -6.13 -6.01 -13.55
N VAL A 160 -6.24 -4.71 -13.66
CA VAL A 160 -7.41 -3.86 -13.54
C VAL A 160 -8.61 -4.35 -14.36
N MET A 161 -9.77 -4.46 -13.69
CA MET A 161 -11.09 -4.65 -14.29
C MET A 161 -11.35 -3.68 -15.46
N MET A 162 -11.33 -4.17 -16.70
CA MET A 162 -12.01 -3.52 -17.82
C MET A 162 -13.48 -3.92 -17.82
N LYS A 163 -14.37 -2.95 -17.56
CA LYS A 163 -15.83 -3.11 -17.62
C LYS A 163 -16.27 -2.97 -19.09
N PRO A 164 -17.04 -3.90 -19.69
CA PRO A 164 -17.60 -3.65 -21.01
C PRO A 164 -18.73 -2.62 -20.89
N GLU A 165 -18.64 -1.57 -21.70
CA GLU A 165 -19.66 -0.54 -21.82
C GLU A 165 -20.92 -1.10 -22.51
N GLY A 166 -22.06 -0.94 -21.85
CA GLY A 166 -23.36 -1.36 -22.35
C GLY A 166 -24.50 -0.93 -21.43
N MET A 167 -24.81 0.38 -21.42
CA MET A 167 -25.97 0.94 -20.73
C MET A 167 -27.27 0.50 -21.43
N GLY A 168 -28.22 -0.07 -20.69
CA GLY A 168 -29.58 -0.25 -21.20
C GLY A 168 -30.48 -1.28 -20.49
N LYS A 169 -29.95 -2.12 -19.61
CA LYS A 169 -30.76 -3.08 -18.79
C LYS A 169 -30.26 -3.17 -17.34
N GLU A 170 -29.79 -2.04 -16.80
CA GLU A 170 -29.12 -2.01 -15.50
C GLU A 170 -30.12 -2.02 -14.33
N ASP A 171 -31.24 -1.29 -14.40
CA ASP A 171 -32.06 -0.99 -13.21
C ASP A 171 -32.71 -2.20 -12.52
N ASP A 172 -33.37 -3.10 -13.25
CA ASP A 172 -34.02 -4.29 -12.67
C ASP A 172 -33.00 -5.32 -12.17
N ALA A 173 -31.88 -5.46 -12.89
CA ALA A 173 -30.78 -6.32 -12.49
C ALA A 173 -30.05 -5.78 -11.25
N GLN A 174 -29.90 -4.46 -11.13
CA GLN A 174 -29.30 -3.80 -9.98
C GLN A 174 -30.18 -3.89 -8.73
N GLN A 175 -31.50 -3.69 -8.86
CA GLN A 175 -32.45 -3.82 -7.76
C GLN A 175 -32.51 -5.25 -7.22
N ASN A 176 -32.58 -6.26 -8.10
CA ASN A 176 -32.55 -7.66 -7.72
C ASN A 176 -31.21 -8.04 -7.04
N ASN A 177 -30.09 -7.56 -7.58
CA ASN A 177 -28.77 -7.75 -6.95
C ASN A 177 -28.67 -7.11 -5.56
N ASN A 178 -29.33 -5.96 -5.33
CA ASN A 178 -29.31 -5.28 -4.05
C ASN A 178 -30.14 -5.99 -2.97
N GLY A 179 -31.32 -6.52 -3.34
CA GLY A 179 -32.15 -7.33 -2.45
C GLY A 179 -31.45 -8.62 -2.01
N ALA A 180 -30.86 -9.33 -2.97
CA ALA A 180 -30.12 -10.57 -2.71
C ALA A 180 -28.89 -10.33 -1.82
N ARG A 181 -28.11 -9.28 -2.07
CA ARG A 181 -26.98 -8.87 -1.21
C ARG A 181 -27.42 -8.53 0.22
N ARG A 182 -28.59 -7.90 0.38
CA ARG A 182 -29.17 -7.59 1.70
C ARG A 182 -29.57 -8.88 2.42
N ALA A 183 -30.29 -9.78 1.76
CA ALA A 183 -30.68 -11.07 2.34
C ALA A 183 -29.47 -11.89 2.82
N PHE A 184 -28.37 -11.90 2.06
CA PHE A 184 -27.14 -12.56 2.48
C PHE A 184 -26.51 -11.90 3.71
N ARG A 185 -26.44 -10.57 3.74
CA ARG A 185 -25.95 -9.83 4.91
C ARG A 185 -26.78 -10.13 6.16
N ASP A 186 -28.10 -10.14 6.02
CA ASP A 186 -29.04 -10.42 7.10
C ASP A 186 -28.91 -11.87 7.59
N TYR A 187 -28.70 -12.81 6.66
CA TYR A 187 -28.39 -14.19 7.01
C TYR A 187 -27.11 -14.27 7.85
N LEU A 188 -26.02 -13.61 7.43
CA LEU A 188 -24.77 -13.61 8.19
C LEU A 188 -25.00 -13.07 9.61
N ALA A 189 -25.65 -11.90 9.71
CA ALA A 189 -25.93 -11.26 10.99
C ALA A 189 -26.76 -12.15 11.94
N LYS A 190 -27.82 -12.80 11.43
CA LYS A 190 -28.67 -13.72 12.20
C LYS A 190 -27.92 -14.94 12.73
N ASN A 191 -26.84 -15.35 12.06
CA ASN A 191 -26.03 -16.51 12.43
C ASN A 191 -24.74 -16.13 13.17
N GLY A 192 -24.59 -14.86 13.60
CA GLY A 192 -23.37 -14.39 14.27
C GLY A 192 -22.13 -14.33 13.37
N LEU A 193 -22.34 -14.37 12.05
CA LEU A 193 -21.30 -14.30 11.02
C LEU A 193 -21.16 -12.87 10.50
N ARG A 194 -20.00 -12.58 9.91
CA ARG A 194 -19.66 -11.28 9.35
C ARG A 194 -19.19 -11.39 7.92
N ALA A 195 -19.32 -10.29 7.18
CA ALA A 195 -18.90 -10.23 5.80
C ALA A 195 -17.37 -10.12 5.72
N PRO A 196 -16.67 -10.93 4.92
CA PRO A 196 -15.20 -10.89 4.83
C PRO A 196 -14.62 -9.53 4.44
N GLN A 197 -15.38 -8.70 3.72
CA GLN A 197 -15.01 -7.32 3.38
C GLN A 197 -14.75 -6.45 4.62
N GLN A 198 -15.34 -6.80 5.77
CA GLN A 198 -15.07 -6.11 7.02
C GLN A 198 -13.64 -6.34 7.52
N LEU A 199 -12.96 -7.42 7.14
CA LEU A 199 -11.58 -7.69 7.57
C LEU A 199 -10.62 -6.60 7.08
N THR A 200 -10.65 -6.30 5.79
CA THR A 200 -9.85 -5.23 5.19
C THR A 200 -10.25 -3.86 5.71
N ALA A 201 -11.55 -3.62 5.92
CA ALA A 201 -12.05 -2.36 6.46
C ALA A 201 -11.60 -2.14 7.91
N GLU A 202 -11.66 -3.17 8.76
CA GLU A 202 -11.19 -3.11 10.14
C GLU A 202 -9.66 -2.91 10.19
N LEU A 203 -8.88 -3.56 9.33
CA LEU A 203 -7.43 -3.35 9.24
C LEU A 203 -7.08 -1.93 8.76
N GLN A 204 -7.82 -1.38 7.80
CA GLN A 204 -7.63 0.02 7.39
C GLN A 204 -8.00 0.99 8.52
N ALA A 205 -9.12 0.75 9.20
CA ALA A 205 -9.53 1.54 10.36
C ALA A 205 -8.47 1.50 11.46
N SER A 206 -7.82 0.35 11.70
CA SER A 206 -6.79 0.24 12.72
C SER A 206 -5.58 1.11 12.41
N ARG A 207 -5.15 1.19 11.14
CA ARG A 207 -4.05 2.07 10.72
C ARG A 207 -4.37 3.53 10.97
N ILE A 208 -5.57 3.98 10.60
CA ILE A 208 -6.02 5.36 10.84
C ILE A 208 -6.09 5.65 12.34
N LEU A 209 -6.68 4.75 13.14
CA LEU A 209 -6.76 4.92 14.58
C LEU A 209 -5.37 5.00 15.22
N ARG A 210 -4.42 4.19 14.77
CA ARG A 210 -3.05 4.24 15.30
C ARG A 210 -2.29 5.47 14.86
N ALA A 211 -2.44 5.90 13.60
CA ALA A 211 -1.86 7.16 13.14
C ALA A 211 -2.31 8.36 13.98
N VAL A 212 -3.59 8.39 14.37
CA VAL A 212 -4.16 9.48 15.18
C VAL A 212 -3.80 9.36 16.65
N TYR A 213 -3.99 8.18 17.25
CA TYR A 213 -3.98 8.01 18.70
C TYR A 213 -2.72 7.38 19.26
N SER A 214 -1.89 6.74 18.44
CA SER A 214 -0.70 6.05 18.96
C SER A 214 0.39 7.02 19.32
N GLU A 215 1.04 6.78 20.46
CA GLU A 215 2.26 7.50 20.84
C GLU A 215 3.52 6.86 20.22
N ARG A 216 3.39 5.68 19.59
CA ARG A 216 4.45 4.94 18.90
C ARG A 216 4.49 5.29 17.40
N GLN A 217 4.49 6.58 17.10
CA GLN A 217 4.37 7.13 15.74
C GLN A 217 5.38 6.51 14.74
N LEU A 218 6.65 6.38 15.13
CA LEU A 218 7.67 5.80 14.26
C LEU A 218 7.38 4.33 13.98
N GLN A 219 6.92 3.57 14.98
CA GLN A 219 6.56 2.17 14.78
C GLN A 219 5.46 2.04 13.73
N GLU A 220 4.41 2.85 13.81
CA GLU A 220 3.28 2.80 12.88
C GLU A 220 3.69 3.21 11.45
N VAL A 221 4.56 4.21 11.29
CA VAL A 221 5.14 4.54 9.98
C VAL A 221 5.96 3.36 9.42
N MET A 222 6.74 2.68 10.27
CA MET A 222 7.51 1.51 9.86
C MET A 222 6.61 0.31 9.52
N VAL A 223 5.48 0.12 10.21
CA VAL A 223 4.47 -0.90 9.84
C VAL A 223 3.96 -0.64 8.43
N ASP A 224 3.57 0.60 8.13
CA ASP A 224 3.04 0.98 6.82
C ASP A 224 4.11 0.80 5.72
N PHE A 225 5.34 1.23 5.99
CA PHE A 225 6.47 1.04 5.09
C PHE A 225 6.71 -0.44 4.76
N TRP A 226 6.82 -1.29 5.79
CA TRP A 226 7.13 -2.71 5.60
C TRP A 226 5.98 -3.50 5.00
N THR A 227 4.73 -3.15 5.34
CA THR A 227 3.56 -3.77 4.72
C THR A 227 3.48 -3.43 3.23
N ASN A 228 3.86 -2.20 2.84
CA ASN A 228 3.95 -1.82 1.43
C ASN A 228 5.12 -2.49 0.71
N HIS A 229 6.26 -2.69 1.39
CA HIS A 229 7.44 -3.33 0.81
C HIS A 229 7.25 -4.85 0.63
N PHE A 230 6.75 -5.54 1.67
CA PHE A 230 6.40 -6.96 1.64
C PHE A 230 4.89 -7.13 1.47
N ASN A 231 4.37 -6.61 0.36
CA ASN A 231 2.94 -6.54 0.11
C ASN A 231 2.30 -7.91 -0.16
N VAL A 232 1.15 -8.16 0.45
CA VAL A 232 0.25 -9.28 0.15
C VAL A 232 -1.10 -8.72 -0.30
N PHE A 233 -1.60 -9.18 -1.44
CA PHE A 233 -2.84 -8.66 -2.00
C PHE A 233 -4.09 -9.29 -1.37
N ALA A 234 -4.84 -8.51 -0.59
CA ALA A 234 -6.09 -8.96 0.04
C ALA A 234 -7.19 -9.42 -0.94
N GLY A 235 -7.06 -9.09 -2.23
CA GLY A 235 -7.98 -9.55 -3.28
C GLY A 235 -7.75 -11.00 -3.69
N LYS A 236 -6.55 -11.55 -3.45
CA LYS A 236 -6.19 -12.92 -3.84
C LYS A 236 -6.77 -13.93 -2.86
N ALA A 237 -7.85 -14.60 -3.28
CA ALA A 237 -8.51 -15.70 -2.60
C ALA A 237 -8.48 -15.67 -1.05
N ALA A 238 -7.62 -16.48 -0.42
CA ALA A 238 -7.56 -16.66 1.04
C ALA A 238 -6.79 -15.55 1.78
N ASP A 239 -6.01 -14.72 1.09
CA ASP A 239 -5.14 -13.73 1.72
C ASP A 239 -5.90 -12.69 2.55
N ARG A 240 -7.17 -12.44 2.22
CA ARG A 240 -8.03 -11.56 3.03
C ARG A 240 -8.12 -11.98 4.51
N TRP A 241 -8.08 -13.28 4.78
CA TRP A 241 -8.13 -13.83 6.15
C TRP A 241 -6.75 -13.84 6.79
N LEU A 242 -5.71 -14.04 5.99
CA LEU A 242 -4.33 -14.14 6.46
C LEU A 242 -3.71 -12.76 6.74
N LEU A 243 -4.20 -11.71 6.09
CA LEU A 243 -3.63 -10.37 6.18
C LEU A 243 -3.69 -9.78 7.59
N ILE A 244 -4.71 -10.13 8.39
CA ILE A 244 -4.80 -9.69 9.79
C ILE A 244 -3.64 -10.26 10.61
N ALA A 245 -3.42 -11.57 10.50
CA ALA A 245 -2.31 -12.24 11.19
C ALA A 245 -0.96 -11.78 10.62
N TYR A 246 -0.87 -11.52 9.31
CA TYR A 246 0.34 -10.98 8.70
C TYR A 246 0.73 -9.62 9.28
N ASP A 247 -0.22 -8.68 9.39
CA ASP A 247 0.03 -7.37 10.03
C ASP A 247 0.42 -7.54 11.51
N ARG A 248 -0.36 -8.31 12.27
CA ARG A 248 -0.24 -8.46 13.73
C ARG A 248 0.98 -9.29 14.17
N ASP A 249 1.21 -10.43 13.54
CA ASP A 249 2.12 -11.47 13.99
C ASP A 249 3.43 -11.48 13.19
N THR A 250 3.42 -10.94 11.97
CA THR A 250 4.60 -10.92 11.09
C THR A 250 5.25 -9.54 11.01
N ILE A 251 4.50 -8.50 10.63
CA ILE A 251 5.09 -7.18 10.38
C ILE A 251 5.33 -6.40 11.68
N ARG A 252 4.28 -6.18 12.49
CA ARG A 252 4.33 -5.33 13.69
C ARG A 252 5.41 -5.70 14.71
N PRO A 253 5.64 -6.99 15.04
CA PRO A 253 6.68 -7.36 16.00
C PRO A 253 8.11 -7.16 15.46
N ASN A 254 8.26 -7.05 14.13
CA ASN A 254 9.57 -7.07 13.46
C ASN A 254 9.93 -5.72 12.81
N THR A 255 9.18 -4.64 13.06
CA THR A 255 9.39 -3.34 12.38
C THR A 255 10.77 -2.73 12.59
N PHE A 256 11.38 -3.01 13.74
CA PHE A 256 12.73 -2.56 14.12
C PHE A 256 13.73 -3.73 14.27
N ALA A 257 13.34 -4.95 13.86
CA ALA A 257 14.25 -6.09 13.88
C ALA A 257 15.33 -5.96 12.79
N LYS A 258 16.29 -6.89 12.77
CA LYS A 258 17.21 -6.98 11.64
C LYS A 258 16.41 -7.31 10.38
N PHE A 259 16.82 -6.74 9.25
CA PHE A 259 16.16 -7.00 7.97
C PHE A 259 16.02 -8.50 7.67
N TYR A 260 17.05 -9.30 7.97
CA TYR A 260 17.00 -10.75 7.79
C TYR A 260 15.86 -11.40 8.58
N ASP A 261 15.64 -11.00 9.83
CA ASP A 261 14.61 -11.58 10.69
C ASP A 261 13.21 -11.23 10.16
N LEU A 262 13.01 -9.98 9.73
CA LEU A 262 11.78 -9.54 9.08
C LEU A 262 11.55 -10.27 7.75
N LEU A 263 12.56 -10.36 6.89
CA LEU A 263 12.47 -11.06 5.59
C LEU A 263 12.14 -12.54 5.79
N LYS A 264 12.78 -13.19 6.78
CA LYS A 264 12.50 -14.59 7.09
C LYS A 264 11.06 -14.74 7.59
N ALA A 265 10.63 -13.89 8.52
CA ALA A 265 9.26 -13.91 9.05
C ALA A 265 8.22 -13.70 7.94
N THR A 266 8.46 -12.80 6.98
CA THR A 266 7.55 -12.58 5.85
C THR A 266 7.53 -13.77 4.91
N ALA A 267 8.70 -14.31 4.54
CA ALA A 267 8.81 -15.48 3.66
C ALA A 267 8.17 -16.75 4.23
N GLU A 268 8.20 -16.94 5.56
CA GLU A 268 7.59 -18.08 6.26
C GLU A 268 6.11 -17.85 6.61
N SER A 269 5.59 -16.64 6.41
CA SER A 269 4.21 -16.32 6.77
C SER A 269 3.18 -17.05 5.88
N PRO A 270 2.05 -17.53 6.44
CA PRO A 270 1.00 -18.15 5.63
C PRO A 270 0.47 -17.25 4.51
N ALA A 271 0.38 -15.94 4.76
CA ALA A 271 -0.08 -14.96 3.78
C ALA A 271 0.87 -14.88 2.57
N MET A 272 2.18 -14.77 2.79
CA MET A 272 3.13 -14.68 1.69
C MET A 272 3.26 -16.00 0.91
N LEU A 273 3.23 -17.14 1.63
CA LEU A 273 3.27 -18.46 1.00
C LEU A 273 2.07 -18.71 0.08
N PHE A 274 0.89 -18.23 0.49
CA PHE A 274 -0.31 -18.30 -0.33
C PHE A 274 -0.27 -17.29 -1.49
N PHE A 275 0.13 -16.05 -1.21
CA PHE A 275 0.18 -14.97 -2.20
C PHE A 275 1.09 -15.28 -3.39
N LEU A 276 2.25 -15.90 -3.15
CA LEU A 276 3.21 -16.25 -4.20
C LEU A 276 2.99 -17.63 -4.83
N ASP A 277 1.91 -18.33 -4.45
CA ASP A 277 1.67 -19.73 -4.82
C ASP A 277 2.86 -20.66 -4.50
N ASN A 278 3.70 -20.27 -3.55
CA ASN A 278 4.86 -21.05 -3.11
C ASN A 278 4.43 -22.43 -2.58
N PHE A 279 3.20 -22.56 -2.06
CA PHE A 279 2.63 -23.84 -1.65
C PHE A 279 2.41 -24.84 -2.80
N GLN A 280 2.38 -24.38 -4.06
CA GLN A 280 2.25 -25.23 -5.25
C GLN A 280 3.60 -25.62 -5.86
N SER A 281 4.69 -24.99 -5.41
CA SER A 281 6.02 -25.26 -5.93
C SER A 281 6.48 -26.67 -5.55
N VAL A 282 6.68 -27.51 -6.58
CA VAL A 282 7.30 -28.84 -6.47
C VAL A 282 8.68 -28.80 -7.11
N SER A 283 9.68 -29.45 -6.51
CA SER A 283 10.99 -29.60 -7.16
C SER A 283 10.84 -30.50 -8.40
N PRO A 284 11.50 -30.19 -9.55
CA PRO A 284 11.50 -31.05 -10.73
C PRO A 284 11.93 -32.50 -10.45
N ASN A 285 12.72 -32.71 -9.38
CA ASN A 285 13.25 -34.02 -8.99
C ASN A 285 12.36 -34.77 -7.99
N ALA A 286 11.22 -34.23 -7.57
CA ALA A 286 10.34 -34.86 -6.58
C ALA A 286 9.67 -36.15 -7.09
N ASN A 287 9.65 -36.38 -8.41
CA ASN A 287 9.04 -37.57 -9.05
C ASN A 287 10.07 -38.62 -9.54
N MET A 288 11.34 -38.56 -9.12
CA MET A 288 12.38 -39.50 -9.57
C MET A 288 12.60 -40.70 -8.64
N ASN A 289 11.78 -40.93 -7.62
CA ASN A 289 11.80 -42.15 -6.81
C ASN A 289 10.38 -42.54 -6.39
N GLY A 290 9.76 -43.42 -7.17
CA GLY A 290 8.49 -44.09 -6.88
C GLY A 290 8.35 -45.32 -7.74
#